data_AF-A0A7Y3UPN9-F1
#
_entry.id   AF-A0A7Y3UPN9-F1
#
_cell.length_a   1.000
_cell.length_b   1.000
_cell.length_c   1.000
_cell.angle_alpha   90.00
_cell.angle_beta   90.00
_cell.angle_gamma   90.00
#
_symmetry.space_group_name_H-M   'P 1'
#
loop_
_entity.id
_entity.type
_entity.pdbx_description
1 polymer ?
#
loop_
_entity_poly.entity_id
_entity_poly.type
_entity_poly.pdbx_seq_one_letter_code
_entity_poly.pdbx_strand_id
1 'polypeptide(L)'
;MTRSPPADPYEFMQLLGATEMESTERNQMLEKMASHIRENSRLADKLKNHIYDDERLNKEVHQFIEKYGDISFGTSYCLNDPRAVISPVMEFASRPTPKKSLKTGTIETLKNNYLSHFHEEKRAYAAEILDLARASYQMRDNDNVYLSRIKTHVLLAIDEFKRHLEKSGKQKSENIDIQNIIEDLHENESVQQPYSERAFDQTGFKMKARQIVGQPAGPGIAEGTARVILEPSDLSKFKASEVLVCDTIDPSMTFVVPFSVGIVERRGGMLIHGAIIAREYGIPRVTGIPDATALIQSGDEVMVDGYLGIVIVG
;
A
#
# COMPACT_ATOMS: atom_id res chain seq x y z
N MET A 1 11.77 -22.32 28.59
CA MET A 1 11.94 -21.45 27.42
C MET A 1 11.36 -20.08 27.73
N THR A 2 12.12 -19.22 28.41
CA THR A 2 11.73 -17.82 28.64
C THR A 2 12.36 -16.98 27.53
N ARG A 3 11.63 -16.80 26.42
CA ARG A 3 12.01 -15.81 25.41
C ARG A 3 11.59 -14.45 25.94
N SER A 4 12.55 -13.63 26.40
CA SER A 4 12.27 -12.20 26.55
C SER A 4 11.94 -11.65 25.16
N PRO A 5 10.79 -10.97 24.97
CA PRO A 5 10.50 -10.33 23.70
C PRO A 5 11.62 -9.31 23.39
N PRO A 6 12.00 -9.14 22.10
CA PRO A 6 12.99 -8.15 21.72
C PRO A 6 12.55 -6.75 22.18
N ALA A 7 13.52 -5.92 22.56
CA ALA A 7 13.26 -4.55 23.04
C ALA A 7 12.59 -3.68 21.97
N ASP A 8 12.82 -4.00 20.69
CA ASP A 8 12.11 -3.45 19.54
C ASP A 8 11.46 -4.60 18.74
N PRO A 9 10.10 -4.70 18.71
CA PRO A 9 9.42 -5.71 17.90
C PRO A 9 9.62 -5.54 16.38
N TYR A 10 10.13 -4.38 15.93
CA TYR A 10 10.39 -4.07 14.52
C TYR A 10 11.80 -4.43 14.05
N GLU A 11 12.72 -4.73 14.97
CA GLU A 11 14.10 -5.10 14.63
C GLU A 11 14.14 -6.40 13.79
N PHE A 12 13.25 -7.35 14.08
CA PHE A 12 13.13 -8.57 13.28
C PHE A 12 12.60 -8.30 11.88
N MET A 13 11.71 -7.31 11.70
CA MET A 13 11.22 -6.92 10.37
C MET A 13 12.35 -6.32 9.52
N GLN A 14 13.23 -5.51 10.12
CA GLN A 14 14.41 -4.98 9.43
C GLN A 14 15.34 -6.10 8.96
N LEU A 15 15.46 -7.17 9.77
CA LEU A 15 16.26 -8.35 9.42
C LEU A 15 15.66 -9.12 8.22
N LEU A 16 14.34 -9.11 8.05
CA LEU A 16 13.64 -9.73 6.90
C LEU A 16 13.67 -8.86 5.65
N GLY A 17 13.37 -7.56 5.79
CA GLY A 17 13.28 -6.58 4.69
C GLY A 17 14.63 -6.19 4.08
N ALA A 18 15.74 -6.65 4.68
CA ALA A 18 17.10 -6.55 4.18
C ALA A 18 17.41 -7.38 2.91
N THR A 19 16.38 -7.84 2.19
CA THR A 19 16.48 -8.67 0.98
C THR A 19 16.01 -7.84 -0.20
N GLU A 20 16.59 -8.05 -1.39
CA GLU A 20 16.15 -7.36 -2.62
C GLU A 20 14.72 -7.78 -2.96
N MET A 21 13.77 -6.87 -2.74
CA MET A 21 12.34 -7.06 -2.98
C MET A 21 11.88 -6.05 -4.03
N GLU A 22 10.98 -6.48 -4.92
CA GLU A 22 10.47 -5.63 -6.00
C GLU A 22 9.76 -4.38 -5.47
N SER A 23 9.00 -4.49 -4.37
CA SER A 23 8.33 -3.34 -3.76
C SER A 23 9.32 -2.32 -3.19
N THR A 24 10.41 -2.79 -2.58
CA THR A 24 11.47 -1.95 -2.01
C THR A 24 12.21 -1.19 -3.11
N GLU A 25 12.58 -1.86 -4.20
CA GLU A 25 13.26 -1.22 -5.32
C GLU A 25 12.37 -0.13 -5.95
N ARG A 26 11.10 -0.45 -6.21
CA ARG A 26 10.13 0.54 -6.71
C ARG A 26 10.02 1.76 -5.79
N ASN A 27 9.89 1.55 -4.48
CA ASN A 27 9.80 2.63 -3.50
C ASN A 27 11.09 3.47 -3.45
N GLN A 28 12.26 2.85 -3.60
CA GLN A 28 13.54 3.56 -3.70
C GLN A 28 13.62 4.42 -4.97
N MET A 29 13.11 3.95 -6.11
CA MET A 29 13.04 4.76 -7.33
C MET A 29 12.16 5.99 -7.15
N LEU A 30 10.99 5.85 -6.51
CA LEU A 30 10.10 6.96 -6.19
C LEU A 30 10.77 7.97 -5.25
N GLU A 31 11.43 7.49 -4.20
CA GLU A 31 12.12 8.34 -3.23
C GLU A 31 13.34 9.06 -3.83
N LYS A 32 14.03 8.42 -4.79
CA LYS A 32 15.11 9.05 -5.56
C LYS A 32 14.58 10.21 -6.40
N MET A 33 13.48 10.02 -7.11
CA MET A 33 12.84 11.10 -7.87
C MET A 33 12.35 12.22 -6.94
N ALA A 34 11.72 11.88 -5.81
CA ALA A 34 11.27 12.86 -4.82
C ALA A 34 12.45 13.66 -4.22
N SER A 35 13.57 13.00 -3.94
CA SER A 35 14.81 13.65 -3.46
C SER A 35 15.37 14.61 -4.50
N HIS A 36 15.39 14.21 -5.77
CA HIS A 36 15.83 15.06 -6.86
C HIS A 36 14.98 16.35 -6.97
N ILE A 37 13.66 16.25 -6.81
CA ILE A 37 12.77 17.42 -6.77
C ILE A 37 13.03 18.29 -5.53
N ARG A 38 13.23 17.68 -4.35
CA ARG A 38 13.50 18.41 -3.09
C ARG A 38 14.80 19.21 -3.12
N GLU A 39 15.84 18.62 -3.69
CA GLU A 39 17.18 19.23 -3.77
C GLU A 39 17.26 20.35 -4.82
N ASN A 40 16.28 20.43 -5.74
CA ASN A 40 16.26 21.39 -6.83
C ASN A 40 15.00 22.27 -6.79
N SER A 41 15.09 23.40 -6.07
CA SER A 41 13.99 24.36 -5.92
C SER A 41 13.44 24.89 -7.24
N ARG A 42 14.32 25.11 -8.25
CA ARG A 42 13.91 25.56 -9.59
C ARG A 42 13.07 24.52 -10.31
N LEU A 43 13.42 23.24 -10.18
CA LEU A 43 12.64 22.12 -10.72
C LEU A 43 11.29 22.04 -10.02
N ALA A 44 11.26 22.10 -8.69
CA ALA A 44 10.02 22.09 -7.93
C ALA A 44 9.06 23.23 -8.35
N ASP A 45 9.59 24.44 -8.55
CA ASP A 45 8.78 25.59 -9.00
C ASP A 45 8.29 25.45 -10.45
N LYS A 46 9.10 24.91 -11.35
CA LYS A 46 8.68 24.59 -12.72
C LYS A 46 7.52 23.59 -12.73
N LEU A 47 7.66 22.51 -11.96
CA LEU A 47 6.65 21.46 -11.87
C LEU A 47 5.33 21.96 -11.27
N LYS A 48 5.40 22.83 -10.24
CA LYS A 48 4.21 23.52 -9.70
C LYS A 48 3.47 24.38 -10.73
N ASN A 49 4.19 24.92 -11.70
CA ASN A 49 3.63 25.69 -12.82
C ASN A 49 3.31 24.81 -14.04
N HIS A 50 3.25 23.48 -13.89
CA HIS A 50 3.00 22.52 -14.96
C HIS A 50 4.02 22.53 -16.11
N ILE A 51 5.28 22.88 -15.80
CA ILE A 51 6.40 22.85 -16.74
C ILE A 51 7.24 21.59 -16.46
N TYR A 52 7.24 20.64 -17.40
CA TYR A 52 7.86 19.31 -17.27
C TYR A 52 9.11 19.16 -18.18
N ASP A 53 10.04 20.12 -18.11
CA ASP A 53 11.17 20.26 -19.04
C ASP A 53 12.53 19.83 -18.45
N ASP A 54 12.54 18.87 -17.53
CA ASP A 54 13.78 18.36 -16.92
C ASP A 54 14.16 16.99 -17.49
N GLU A 55 15.27 16.94 -18.25
CA GLU A 55 15.72 15.70 -18.91
C GLU A 55 16.01 14.57 -17.93
N ARG A 56 16.57 14.90 -16.75
CA ARG A 56 16.96 13.89 -15.76
C ARG A 56 15.74 13.27 -15.10
N LEU A 57 14.80 14.09 -14.62
CA LEU A 57 13.55 13.62 -14.05
C LEU A 57 12.75 12.83 -15.08
N ASN A 58 12.66 13.32 -16.33
CA ASN A 58 11.99 12.60 -17.39
C ASN A 58 12.62 11.21 -17.61
N LYS A 59 13.95 11.10 -17.64
CA LYS A 59 14.63 9.80 -17.75
C LYS A 59 14.32 8.88 -16.56
N GLU A 60 14.33 9.40 -15.33
CA GLU A 60 13.99 8.65 -14.11
C GLU A 60 12.54 8.14 -14.15
N VAL A 61 11.60 8.98 -14.60
CA VAL A 61 10.18 8.61 -14.78
C VAL A 61 10.00 7.55 -15.86
N HIS A 62 10.69 7.66 -17.00
CA HIS A 62 10.62 6.65 -18.06
C HIS A 62 11.12 5.29 -17.58
N GLN A 63 12.25 5.25 -16.86
CA GLN A 63 12.77 4.01 -16.26
C GLN A 63 11.78 3.41 -15.26
N PHE A 64 11.12 4.26 -14.47
CA PHE A 64 10.08 3.81 -13.55
C PHE A 64 8.88 3.21 -14.27
N ILE A 65 8.38 3.86 -15.32
CA ILE A 65 7.23 3.39 -16.10
C ILE A 65 7.56 2.09 -16.82
N GLU A 66 8.76 1.97 -17.40
CA GLU A 66 9.21 0.75 -18.07
C GLU A 66 9.21 -0.47 -17.13
N LYS A 67 9.61 -0.26 -15.86
CA LYS A 67 9.72 -1.34 -14.89
C LYS A 67 8.45 -1.61 -14.08
N TYR A 68 7.69 -0.55 -13.74
CA TYR A 68 6.60 -0.59 -12.76
C TYR A 68 5.33 0.17 -13.18
N GLY A 69 5.28 0.73 -14.40
CA GLY A 69 4.14 1.50 -14.89
C GLY A 69 2.86 0.67 -15.08
N ASP A 70 3.02 -0.65 -15.14
CA ASP A 70 1.95 -1.65 -15.19
C ASP A 70 1.39 -1.99 -13.80
N ILE A 71 2.12 -1.76 -12.71
CA ILE A 71 1.69 -2.10 -11.35
C ILE A 71 1.34 -0.84 -10.54
N SER A 72 1.91 0.30 -10.89
CA SER A 72 1.81 1.53 -10.08
C SER A 72 0.68 2.44 -10.57
N PHE A 73 -0.11 2.99 -9.63
CA PHE A 73 -1.22 3.93 -9.89
C PHE A 73 -2.38 3.35 -10.75
N GLY A 74 -2.38 2.02 -10.86
CA GLY A 74 -3.40 1.08 -11.35
C GLY A 74 -4.34 1.44 -12.49
N THR A 75 -3.85 2.01 -13.58
CA THR A 75 -4.56 1.94 -14.87
C THR A 75 -3.58 2.10 -16.04
N SER A 76 -4.06 1.80 -17.26
CA SER A 76 -3.43 2.14 -18.55
C SER A 76 -2.99 3.61 -18.70
N TYR A 77 -3.40 4.50 -17.78
CA TYR A 77 -3.04 5.90 -17.77
C TYR A 77 -1.55 6.15 -17.49
N CYS A 78 -0.90 5.37 -16.62
CA CYS A 78 0.53 5.57 -16.34
C CYS A 78 1.44 5.25 -17.53
N LEU A 79 1.06 4.27 -18.36
CA LEU A 79 1.80 3.91 -19.56
C LEU A 79 1.74 5.00 -20.64
N ASN A 80 0.69 5.83 -20.62
CA ASN A 80 0.42 6.82 -21.67
C ASN A 80 0.74 8.26 -21.25
N ASP A 81 0.85 8.53 -19.95
CA ASP A 81 1.08 9.88 -19.44
C ASP A 81 2.08 9.91 -18.25
N PRO A 82 3.33 10.36 -18.48
CA PRO A 82 4.33 10.53 -17.43
C PRO A 82 3.88 11.40 -16.26
N ARG A 83 2.88 12.29 -16.46
CA ARG A 83 2.33 13.15 -15.40
C ARG A 83 1.65 12.36 -14.29
N ALA A 84 1.15 11.17 -14.59
CA ALA A 84 0.53 10.28 -13.61
C ALA A 84 1.54 9.80 -12.54
N VAL A 85 2.83 9.76 -12.87
CA VAL A 85 3.91 9.45 -11.92
C VAL A 85 4.44 10.73 -11.27
N ILE A 86 4.60 11.81 -12.04
CA ILE A 86 5.20 13.06 -11.55
C ILE A 86 4.34 13.70 -10.45
N SER A 87 3.01 13.72 -10.59
CA SER A 87 2.13 14.36 -9.60
C SER A 87 2.26 13.71 -8.20
N PRO A 88 2.16 12.37 -8.06
CA PRO A 88 2.46 11.70 -6.79
C PRO A 88 3.89 11.96 -6.29
N VAL A 89 4.89 11.92 -7.17
CA VAL A 89 6.29 12.18 -6.78
C VAL A 89 6.50 13.61 -6.27
N MET A 90 5.81 14.60 -6.83
CA MET A 90 5.82 15.98 -6.32
C MET A 90 5.21 16.06 -4.92
N GLU A 91 4.12 15.35 -4.68
CA GLU A 91 3.51 15.26 -3.35
C GLU A 91 4.51 14.62 -2.37
N PHE A 92 5.24 13.58 -2.78
CA PHE A 92 6.31 12.96 -1.98
C PHE A 92 7.48 13.92 -1.72
N ALA A 93 7.81 14.77 -2.69
CA ALA A 93 8.85 15.78 -2.56
C ALA A 93 8.46 16.95 -1.65
N SER A 94 7.16 17.20 -1.42
CA SER A 94 6.72 18.31 -0.56
C SER A 94 7.06 18.14 0.92
N ARG A 95 7.56 16.95 1.33
CA ARG A 95 7.84 16.60 2.72
C ARG A 95 9.31 16.34 3.01
N PRO A 96 9.73 16.49 4.30
CA PRO A 96 11.02 16.02 4.73
C PRO A 96 11.19 14.56 4.34
N THR A 97 12.39 14.17 3.94
CA THR A 97 12.76 12.78 3.69
C THR A 97 12.16 11.92 4.81
N PRO A 98 11.45 10.81 4.51
CA PRO A 98 11.07 9.85 5.53
C PRO A 98 12.29 9.61 6.41
N LYS A 99 12.13 9.59 7.75
CA LYS A 99 13.22 9.17 8.64
C LYS A 99 13.81 7.93 8.00
N LYS A 100 15.07 8.03 7.54
CA LYS A 100 15.74 7.05 6.67
C LYS A 100 15.21 5.67 6.98
N SER A 101 14.83 4.91 5.94
CA SER A 101 14.84 3.45 6.01
C SER A 101 16.02 3.06 6.90
N LEU A 102 15.65 2.42 8.01
CA LEU A 102 16.43 2.32 9.24
C LEU A 102 17.90 2.17 8.91
N LYS A 103 18.74 3.01 9.55
CA LYS A 103 20.19 3.00 9.37
C LYS A 103 20.62 1.56 9.17
N THR A 104 21.29 1.30 8.06
CA THR A 104 21.99 0.06 7.77
C THR A 104 23.05 -0.15 8.85
N GLY A 105 22.65 -0.45 10.08
CA GLY A 105 23.39 -1.39 10.90
C GLY A 105 23.47 -2.61 10.01
N THR A 106 24.69 -2.93 9.60
CA THR A 106 24.98 -3.95 8.59
C THR A 106 24.05 -5.13 8.85
N ILE A 107 23.38 -5.65 7.83
CA ILE A 107 22.44 -6.80 7.96
C ILE A 107 23.07 -7.90 8.83
N GLU A 108 24.39 -8.03 8.72
CA GLU A 108 25.26 -8.83 9.55
C GLU A 108 25.19 -8.52 11.06
N THR A 109 25.17 -7.25 11.48
CA THR A 109 24.93 -6.82 12.87
C THR A 109 23.56 -7.26 13.37
N LEU A 110 22.48 -7.07 12.59
CA LEU A 110 21.13 -7.52 12.96
C LEU A 110 21.07 -9.05 13.04
N LYS A 111 21.70 -9.76 12.09
CA LYS A 111 21.82 -11.22 12.08
C LYS A 111 22.60 -11.70 13.31
N ASN A 112 23.73 -11.07 13.63
CA ASN A 112 24.54 -11.40 14.79
C ASN A 112 23.77 -11.15 16.10
N ASN A 113 23.04 -10.04 16.19
CA ASN A 113 22.18 -9.75 17.33
C ASN A 113 21.10 -10.83 17.49
N TYR A 114 20.36 -11.16 16.43
CA TYR A 114 19.38 -12.23 16.42
C TYR A 114 19.98 -13.57 16.87
N LEU A 115 21.12 -13.99 16.29
CA LEU A 115 21.79 -15.25 16.63
C LEU A 115 22.35 -15.28 18.05
N SER A 116 22.71 -14.12 18.62
CA SER A 116 23.22 -14.02 20.00
C SER A 116 22.20 -14.46 21.05
N HIS A 117 20.89 -14.38 20.74
CA HIS A 117 19.81 -14.82 21.62
C HIS A 117 19.65 -16.35 21.68
N PHE A 118 20.40 -17.10 20.87
CA PHE A 118 20.36 -18.57 20.83
C PHE A 118 21.63 -19.17 21.43
N HIS A 119 21.45 -20.27 22.17
CA HIS A 119 22.55 -21.13 22.63
C HIS A 119 23.33 -21.69 21.43
N GLU A 120 24.63 -21.91 21.61
CA GLU A 120 25.57 -22.30 20.54
C GLU A 120 25.08 -23.47 19.69
N GLU A 121 24.58 -24.54 20.33
CA GLU A 121 24.01 -25.72 19.66
C GLU A 121 22.84 -25.42 18.71
N LYS A 122 22.09 -24.34 18.96
CA LYS A 122 20.92 -23.95 18.18
C LYS A 122 21.19 -22.81 17.19
N ARG A 123 22.38 -22.21 17.20
CA ARG A 123 22.69 -21.06 16.33
C ARG A 123 22.67 -21.44 14.85
N ALA A 124 23.19 -22.62 14.50
CA ALA A 124 23.17 -23.10 13.12
C ALA A 124 21.73 -23.25 12.61
N TYR A 125 20.88 -23.95 13.37
CA TYR A 125 19.46 -24.09 13.05
C TYR A 125 18.71 -22.75 13.00
N ALA A 126 18.98 -21.85 13.95
CA ALA A 126 18.37 -20.52 13.96
C ALA A 126 18.75 -19.68 12.72
N ALA A 127 19.98 -19.85 12.21
CA ALA A 127 20.43 -19.23 10.97
C ALA A 127 19.71 -19.80 9.74
N GLU A 128 19.54 -21.13 9.65
CA GLU A 128 18.77 -21.76 8.56
C GLU A 128 17.31 -21.31 8.54
N ILE A 129 16.66 -21.26 9.72
CA ILE A 129 15.28 -20.76 9.84
C ILE A 129 15.18 -19.29 9.44
N LEU A 130 16.17 -18.47 9.79
CA LEU A 130 16.20 -17.08 9.38
C LEU A 130 16.34 -16.94 7.85
N ASP A 131 17.23 -17.72 7.23
CA ASP A 131 17.43 -17.69 5.79
C ASP A 131 16.15 -18.16 5.05
N LEU A 132 15.47 -19.20 5.57
CA LEU A 132 14.16 -19.63 5.07
C LEU A 132 13.09 -18.54 5.22
N ALA A 133 13.02 -17.87 6.37
CA ALA A 133 12.05 -16.81 6.62
C ALA A 133 12.26 -15.62 5.66
N ARG A 134 13.51 -15.26 5.39
CA ARG A 134 13.86 -14.19 4.43
C ARG A 134 13.44 -14.56 3.00
N ALA A 135 13.74 -15.79 2.57
CA ALA A 135 13.33 -16.27 1.26
C ALA A 135 11.80 -16.29 1.11
N SER A 136 11.09 -16.78 2.12
CA SER A 136 9.62 -16.79 2.14
C SER A 136 9.03 -15.37 2.09
N TYR A 137 9.60 -14.41 2.82
CA TYR A 137 9.16 -13.01 2.81
C TYR A 137 9.35 -12.36 1.42
N GLN A 138 10.51 -12.59 0.80
CA GLN A 138 10.80 -12.10 -0.55
C GLN A 138 9.86 -12.69 -1.60
N MET A 139 9.62 -14.02 -1.57
CA MET A 139 8.71 -14.67 -2.50
C MET A 139 7.30 -14.09 -2.40
N ARG A 140 6.80 -13.88 -1.17
CA ARG A 140 5.48 -13.28 -0.96
C ARG A 140 5.39 -11.86 -1.56
N ASP A 141 6.42 -11.04 -1.41
CA ASP A 141 6.45 -9.69 -2.00
C ASP A 141 6.49 -9.74 -3.53
N ASN A 142 7.35 -10.58 -4.09
CA ASN A 142 7.51 -10.70 -5.54
C ASN A 142 6.24 -11.27 -6.20
N ASP A 143 5.62 -12.30 -5.62
CA ASP A 143 4.37 -12.89 -6.11
C ASP A 143 3.25 -11.86 -6.15
N ASN A 144 3.15 -11.05 -5.10
CA ASN A 144 2.22 -9.93 -5.01
C ASN A 144 2.40 -8.93 -6.17
N VAL A 145 3.65 -8.58 -6.50
CA VAL A 145 3.98 -7.69 -7.62
C VAL A 145 3.66 -8.34 -8.96
N TYR A 146 4.00 -9.62 -9.16
CA TYR A 146 3.72 -10.34 -10.41
C TYR A 146 2.23 -10.60 -10.64
N LEU A 147 1.48 -10.94 -9.61
CA LEU A 147 0.01 -11.09 -9.70
C LEU A 147 -0.64 -9.76 -10.07
N SER A 148 -0.15 -8.64 -9.51
CA SER A 148 -0.61 -7.30 -9.87
C SER A 148 -0.35 -7.00 -11.36
N ARG A 149 0.84 -7.36 -11.88
CA ARG A 149 1.20 -7.25 -13.30
C ARG A 149 0.27 -8.06 -14.20
N ILE A 150 0.00 -9.32 -13.87
CA ILE A 150 -0.93 -10.18 -14.62
C ILE A 150 -2.32 -9.54 -14.66
N LYS A 151 -2.82 -9.07 -13.51
CA LYS A 151 -4.12 -8.38 -13.42
C LYS A 151 -4.16 -7.15 -14.32
N THR A 152 -3.11 -6.33 -14.34
CA THR A 152 -3.07 -5.17 -15.24
C THR A 152 -3.09 -5.57 -16.71
N HIS A 153 -2.37 -6.61 -17.10
CA HIS A 153 -2.43 -7.10 -18.49
C HIS A 153 -3.83 -7.57 -18.89
N VAL A 154 -4.55 -8.22 -17.98
CA VAL A 154 -5.96 -8.58 -18.21
C VAL A 154 -6.82 -7.33 -18.39
N LEU A 155 -6.67 -6.31 -17.54
CA LEU A 155 -7.40 -5.04 -17.65
C LEU A 155 -7.08 -4.28 -18.95
N LEU A 156 -5.82 -4.30 -19.41
CA LEU A 156 -5.42 -3.71 -20.69
C LEU A 156 -6.06 -4.41 -21.88
N ALA A 157 -6.12 -5.74 -21.86
CA ALA A 157 -6.78 -6.52 -22.91
C ALA A 157 -8.29 -6.21 -22.96
N ILE A 158 -8.92 -6.06 -21.79
CA ILE A 158 -10.32 -5.65 -21.67
C ILE A 158 -10.55 -4.24 -22.24
N ASP A 159 -9.69 -3.27 -21.91
CA ASP A 159 -9.80 -1.90 -22.41
C ASP A 159 -9.69 -1.85 -23.93
N GLU A 160 -8.74 -2.59 -24.51
CA GLU A 160 -8.60 -2.68 -25.97
C GLU A 160 -9.83 -3.33 -26.62
N PHE A 161 -10.38 -4.38 -26.01
CA PHE A 161 -11.62 -5.00 -26.47
C PHE A 161 -12.80 -4.01 -26.46
N LYS A 162 -12.94 -3.20 -25.41
CA LYS A 162 -13.96 -2.13 -25.34
C LYS A 162 -13.78 -1.11 -26.46
N ARG A 163 -12.55 -0.63 -26.70
CA ARG A 163 -12.26 0.30 -27.81
C ARG A 163 -12.59 -0.30 -29.18
N HIS A 164 -12.33 -1.58 -29.39
CA HIS A 164 -12.70 -2.26 -30.64
C HIS A 164 -14.22 -2.37 -30.83
N LEU A 165 -14.97 -2.65 -29.77
CA LEU A 165 -16.44 -2.66 -29.83
C LEU A 165 -16.99 -1.29 -30.20
N GLU A 166 -16.50 -0.22 -29.56
CA GLU A 166 -16.90 1.16 -29.85
C GLU A 166 -16.64 1.55 -31.31
N LYS A 167 -15.47 1.19 -31.86
CA LYS A 167 -15.13 1.43 -33.27
C LYS A 167 -16.00 0.62 -34.25
N SER A 168 -16.52 -0.53 -33.84
CA SER A 168 -17.34 -1.40 -34.68
C SER A 168 -18.81 -0.98 -34.81
N GLY A 169 -19.23 0.07 -34.10
CA GLY A 169 -20.62 0.57 -34.13
C GLY A 169 -21.66 -0.36 -33.51
N LYS A 170 -21.23 -1.47 -32.88
CA LYS A 170 -22.11 -2.36 -32.13
C LYS A 170 -22.51 -1.69 -30.82
N GLN A 171 -23.82 -1.69 -30.54
CA GLN A 171 -24.44 -1.07 -29.36
C GLN A 171 -23.69 -1.45 -28.09
N LYS A 172 -23.42 -0.47 -27.21
CA LYS A 172 -22.86 -0.68 -25.87
C LYS A 172 -23.65 -1.78 -25.17
N SER A 173 -23.11 -2.99 -25.11
CA SER A 173 -23.62 -3.99 -24.19
C SER A 173 -23.19 -3.54 -22.80
N GLU A 174 -24.05 -2.75 -22.16
CA GLU A 174 -24.00 -2.62 -20.71
C GLU A 174 -24.07 -4.04 -20.13
N ASN A 175 -23.13 -4.39 -19.26
CA ASN A 175 -22.90 -5.73 -18.69
C ASN A 175 -22.27 -6.79 -19.60
N ILE A 176 -21.02 -6.57 -20.01
CA ILE A 176 -20.05 -7.65 -19.80
C ILE A 176 -19.57 -7.45 -18.36
N ASP A 177 -20.24 -8.11 -17.42
CA ASP A 177 -19.91 -8.01 -16.01
C ASP A 177 -18.66 -8.85 -15.72
N ILE A 178 -17.52 -8.20 -15.89
CA ILE A 178 -16.20 -8.75 -15.65
C ILE A 178 -15.99 -8.99 -14.15
N GLN A 179 -16.78 -8.38 -13.25
CA GLN A 179 -16.72 -8.71 -11.82
C GLN A 179 -17.08 -10.18 -11.61
N ASN A 180 -18.10 -10.73 -12.29
CA ASN A 180 -18.41 -12.15 -12.21
C ASN A 180 -17.26 -13.05 -12.71
N ILE A 181 -16.54 -12.64 -13.78
CA ILE A 181 -15.41 -13.43 -14.30
C ILE A 181 -14.20 -13.37 -13.33
N ILE A 182 -13.97 -12.22 -12.69
CA ILE A 182 -12.90 -12.03 -11.69
C ILE A 182 -13.27 -12.72 -10.36
N GLU A 183 -14.54 -12.70 -9.96
CA GLU A 183 -15.07 -13.40 -8.80
C GLU A 183 -15.02 -14.92 -9.00
N ASP A 184 -15.31 -15.43 -10.20
CA ASP A 184 -15.14 -16.85 -10.55
C ASP A 184 -13.66 -17.27 -10.60
N LEU A 185 -12.73 -16.35 -10.95
CA LEU A 185 -11.29 -16.59 -10.85
C LEU A 185 -10.76 -16.54 -9.40
N HIS A 186 -11.56 -16.07 -8.46
CA HIS A 186 -11.27 -16.05 -7.02
C HIS A 186 -11.78 -17.31 -6.29
N GLU A 187 -11.94 -18.45 -6.96
CA GLU A 187 -12.17 -19.71 -6.24
C GLU A 187 -10.85 -20.23 -5.62
N ASN A 188 -10.82 -20.22 -4.27
CA ASN A 188 -9.95 -20.97 -3.34
C ASN A 188 -8.90 -20.18 -2.52
N GLU A 189 -9.20 -18.95 -2.10
CA GLU A 189 -8.91 -18.60 -0.70
C GLU A 189 -10.25 -18.45 -0.01
N SER A 190 -10.43 -19.12 1.13
CA SER A 190 -11.68 -19.09 1.90
C SER A 190 -12.00 -17.67 2.36
N VAL A 191 -12.65 -16.91 1.50
CA VAL A 191 -13.40 -15.71 1.85
C VAL A 191 -14.54 -16.22 2.72
N GLN A 192 -14.48 -15.95 4.03
CA GLN A 192 -15.69 -16.01 4.84
C GLN A 192 -16.71 -15.13 4.11
N GLN A 193 -17.78 -15.76 3.62
CA GLN A 193 -18.88 -15.05 2.98
C GLN A 193 -19.25 -13.84 3.84
N PRO A 194 -19.60 -12.69 3.23
CA PRO A 194 -20.15 -11.58 3.99
C PRO A 194 -21.30 -12.12 4.83
N TYR A 195 -21.31 -11.74 6.10
CA TYR A 195 -22.48 -11.91 6.96
C TYR A 195 -23.69 -11.50 6.12
N SER A 196 -24.59 -12.45 5.84
CA SER A 196 -25.75 -12.16 4.99
C SER A 196 -26.47 -10.96 5.57
N GLU A 197 -26.61 -9.89 4.81
CA GLU A 197 -27.48 -8.78 5.17
C GLU A 197 -28.87 -9.35 5.47
N ARG A 198 -29.26 -9.33 6.75
CA ARG A 198 -30.66 -9.01 7.02
C ARG A 198 -30.79 -7.56 6.62
N ALA A 199 -31.42 -7.32 5.47
CA ALA A 199 -31.90 -6.01 5.07
C ALA A 199 -32.64 -5.40 6.26
N PHE A 200 -31.99 -4.47 6.95
CA PHE A 200 -32.67 -3.62 7.91
C PHE A 200 -33.44 -2.60 7.07
N ASP A 201 -34.75 -2.79 7.05
CA ASP A 201 -35.71 -1.82 6.54
C ASP A 201 -35.56 -0.54 7.38
N GLN A 202 -34.78 0.44 6.89
CA GLN A 202 -34.49 1.69 7.60
C GLN A 202 -35.29 2.85 7.02
N THR A 203 -36.60 2.84 7.25
CA THR A 203 -37.37 4.08 7.36
C THR A 203 -37.24 4.59 8.80
N GLY A 204 -36.10 5.21 9.11
CA GLY A 204 -35.82 5.74 10.45
C GLY A 204 -34.48 6.45 10.54
N PHE A 205 -34.40 7.45 11.43
CA PHE A 205 -33.23 8.29 11.70
C PHE A 205 -31.90 7.51 11.74
N LYS A 206 -30.98 7.78 10.80
CA LYS A 206 -29.64 7.18 10.77
C LYS A 206 -28.72 7.87 11.77
N MET A 207 -28.42 7.20 12.88
CA MET A 207 -27.31 7.56 13.76
C MET A 207 -25.99 7.24 13.05
N LYS A 208 -25.16 8.24 12.73
CA LYS A 208 -23.78 8.01 12.27
C LYS A 208 -22.93 7.71 13.51
N ALA A 209 -22.57 6.45 13.72
CA ALA A 209 -21.66 6.08 14.80
C ALA A 209 -20.33 6.80 14.56
N ARG A 210 -19.97 7.72 15.47
CA ARG A 210 -18.70 8.47 15.39
C ARG A 210 -17.49 7.65 15.82
N GLN A 211 -17.72 6.48 16.40
CA GLN A 211 -16.67 5.57 16.82
C GLN A 211 -16.89 4.22 16.15
N ILE A 212 -15.87 3.75 15.45
CA ILE A 212 -15.83 2.47 14.77
C ILE A 212 -14.74 1.63 15.44
N VAL A 213 -15.02 0.35 15.67
CA VAL A 213 -14.09 -0.58 16.33
C VAL A 213 -13.61 -1.60 15.31
N GLY A 214 -12.31 -1.80 15.27
CA GLY A 214 -11.62 -2.82 14.50
C GLY A 214 -10.56 -3.52 15.34
N GLN A 215 -9.57 -4.08 14.65
CA GLN A 215 -8.43 -4.74 15.26
C GLN A 215 -7.19 -3.83 15.24
N PRO A 216 -6.46 -3.69 16.36
CA PRO A 216 -5.19 -2.98 16.38
C PRO A 216 -4.15 -3.75 15.54
N ALA A 217 -3.50 -3.07 14.59
CA ALA A 217 -2.52 -3.69 13.71
C ALA A 217 -1.23 -2.88 13.51
N GLY A 218 -1.18 -1.64 13.97
CA GLY A 218 0.01 -0.81 14.01
C GLY A 218 -0.14 0.20 15.15
N PRO A 219 0.71 0.18 16.19
CA PRO A 219 0.54 1.02 17.36
C PRO A 219 0.79 2.50 17.05
N GLY A 220 0.13 3.37 17.80
CA GLY A 220 0.22 4.82 17.68
C GLY A 220 -1.17 5.46 17.59
N ILE A 221 -1.20 6.79 17.63
CA ILE A 221 -2.42 7.59 17.48
C ILE A 221 -2.13 8.70 16.48
N ALA A 222 -3.01 8.87 15.51
CA ALA A 222 -2.90 9.94 14.52
C ALA A 222 -4.27 10.46 14.10
N GLU A 223 -4.28 11.70 13.59
CA GLU A 223 -5.47 12.37 13.07
C GLU A 223 -5.15 12.92 11.68
N GLY A 224 -6.14 12.85 10.77
CA GLY A 224 -6.02 13.40 9.43
C GLY A 224 -7.31 13.28 8.63
N THR A 225 -7.33 13.92 7.47
CA THR A 225 -8.44 13.80 6.53
C THR A 225 -8.45 12.41 5.89
N ALA A 226 -9.58 11.74 5.86
CA ALA A 226 -9.73 10.44 5.24
C ALA A 226 -9.63 10.53 3.72
N ARG A 227 -8.91 9.58 3.13
CA ARG A 227 -8.90 9.29 1.70
C ARG A 227 -9.31 7.85 1.49
N VAL A 228 -10.51 7.66 0.98
CA VAL A 228 -11.04 6.35 0.62
C VAL A 228 -10.55 5.98 -0.78
N ILE A 229 -9.87 4.85 -0.88
CA ILE A 229 -9.37 4.28 -2.14
C ILE A 229 -10.28 3.11 -2.52
N LEU A 230 -11.09 3.29 -3.57
CA LEU A 230 -11.94 2.24 -4.12
C LEU A 230 -11.38 1.72 -5.44
N GLU A 231 -10.78 2.61 -6.22
CA GLU A 231 -10.15 2.32 -7.50
C GLU A 231 -8.74 2.91 -7.55
N PRO A 232 -7.84 2.38 -8.38
CA PRO A 232 -6.45 2.85 -8.38
C PRO A 232 -6.26 4.31 -8.80
N SER A 233 -7.19 4.86 -9.59
CA SER A 233 -7.25 6.30 -9.93
C SER A 233 -7.35 7.19 -8.69
N ASP A 234 -7.92 6.71 -7.58
CA ASP A 234 -7.99 7.45 -6.32
C ASP A 234 -6.62 7.65 -5.68
N LEU A 235 -5.65 6.74 -5.92
CA LEU A 235 -4.29 6.86 -5.41
C LEU A 235 -3.58 8.11 -5.93
N SER A 236 -3.90 8.55 -7.15
CA SER A 236 -3.32 9.78 -7.73
C SER A 236 -3.77 11.05 -7.00
N LYS A 237 -4.88 10.99 -6.26
CA LYS A 237 -5.47 12.09 -5.49
C LYS A 237 -5.07 12.04 -4.02
N PHE A 238 -4.37 10.98 -3.60
CA PHE A 238 -3.91 10.81 -2.22
C PHE A 238 -2.92 11.93 -1.87
N LYS A 239 -3.21 12.64 -0.80
CA LYS A 239 -2.34 13.69 -0.27
C LYS A 239 -1.62 13.19 0.95
N ALA A 240 -0.42 13.70 1.17
CA ALA A 240 0.35 13.30 2.33
C ALA A 240 -0.33 13.78 3.63
N SER A 241 -0.23 13.00 4.71
CA SER A 241 -1.02 13.15 5.95
C SER A 241 -2.52 12.93 5.83
N GLU A 242 -3.00 12.34 4.74
CA GLU A 242 -4.34 11.74 4.76
C GLU A 242 -4.30 10.40 5.51
N VAL A 243 -5.44 10.03 6.10
CA VAL A 243 -5.70 8.69 6.60
C VAL A 243 -6.11 7.82 5.41
N LEU A 244 -5.33 6.78 5.12
CA LEU A 244 -5.61 5.85 4.04
C LEU A 244 -6.74 4.90 4.45
N VAL A 245 -7.87 4.94 3.75
CA VAL A 245 -9.01 4.04 3.98
C VAL A 245 -9.19 3.15 2.75
N CYS A 246 -9.14 1.83 2.89
CA CYS A 246 -9.25 0.91 1.74
C CYS A 246 -9.83 -0.46 2.12
N ASP A 247 -10.12 -1.29 1.12
CA ASP A 247 -10.51 -2.69 1.36
C ASP A 247 -9.34 -3.49 1.97
N THR A 248 -8.21 -3.44 1.29
CA THR A 248 -6.93 -4.05 1.68
C THR A 248 -5.82 -3.25 1.02
N ILE A 249 -4.68 -3.07 1.72
CA ILE A 249 -3.47 -2.59 1.05
C ILE A 249 -3.03 -3.67 0.06
N ASP A 250 -3.06 -3.31 -1.22
CA ASP A 250 -2.45 -4.07 -2.29
C ASP A 250 -1.05 -3.52 -2.61
N PRO A 251 -0.21 -4.25 -3.37
CA PRO A 251 1.14 -3.83 -3.72
C PRO A 251 1.17 -2.48 -4.43
N SER A 252 0.16 -2.13 -5.23
CA SER A 252 0.09 -0.82 -5.87
C SER A 252 -0.07 0.31 -4.86
N MET A 253 -0.67 0.09 -3.69
CA MET A 253 -0.81 1.11 -2.65
C MET A 253 0.43 1.30 -1.78
N THR A 254 1.37 0.37 -1.79
CA THR A 254 2.48 0.37 -0.81
C THR A 254 3.44 1.55 -0.95
N PHE A 255 3.41 2.28 -2.07
CA PHE A 255 4.17 3.52 -2.21
C PHE A 255 3.50 4.74 -1.53
N VAL A 256 2.16 4.76 -1.35
CA VAL A 256 1.48 5.86 -0.61
C VAL A 256 1.55 5.66 0.89
N VAL A 257 1.68 4.41 1.34
CA VAL A 257 1.68 4.03 2.76
C VAL A 257 2.63 4.89 3.61
N PRO A 258 3.91 5.11 3.24
CA PRO A 258 4.84 5.90 4.04
C PRO A 258 4.40 7.35 4.30
N PHE A 259 3.45 7.86 3.51
CA PHE A 259 2.96 9.23 3.58
C PHE A 259 1.62 9.37 4.30
N SER A 260 0.96 8.25 4.58
CA SER A 260 -0.26 8.23 5.39
C SER A 260 0.08 8.53 6.85
N VAL A 261 -0.79 9.30 7.52
CA VAL A 261 -0.69 9.49 8.99
C VAL A 261 -1.34 8.34 9.75
N GLY A 262 -2.26 7.61 9.11
CA GLY A 262 -2.92 6.45 9.67
C GLY A 262 -3.55 5.60 8.56
N ILE A 263 -3.83 4.34 8.88
CA ILE A 263 -4.40 3.37 7.94
C ILE A 263 -5.64 2.72 8.56
N VAL A 264 -6.71 2.67 7.78
CA VAL A 264 -7.97 2.00 8.11
C VAL A 264 -8.29 1.00 6.99
N GLU A 265 -8.45 -0.27 7.34
CA GLU A 265 -8.74 -1.34 6.38
C GLU A 265 -9.99 -2.12 6.72
N ARG A 266 -10.74 -2.50 5.67
CA ARG A 266 -11.88 -3.42 5.82
C ARG A 266 -11.44 -4.82 6.16
N ARG A 267 -10.52 -5.39 5.37
CA ARG A 267 -9.97 -6.73 5.63
C ARG A 267 -9.04 -6.69 6.82
N GLY A 268 -9.07 -7.77 7.60
CA GLY A 268 -8.44 -7.88 8.92
C GLY A 268 -7.34 -8.92 8.97
N GLY A 269 -6.33 -8.68 9.81
CA GLY A 269 -5.37 -9.71 10.21
C GLY A 269 -4.02 -9.13 10.65
N MET A 270 -3.43 -9.67 11.71
CA MET A 270 -2.14 -9.18 12.23
C MET A 270 -0.95 -9.51 11.30
N LEU A 271 -1.12 -10.41 10.34
CA LEU A 271 -0.05 -10.94 9.46
C LEU A 271 -0.26 -10.60 7.98
N ILE A 272 -1.29 -9.80 7.66
CA ILE A 272 -1.50 -9.35 6.28
C ILE A 272 -0.46 -8.31 5.90
N HIS A 273 -0.19 -8.20 4.60
CA HIS A 273 0.91 -7.40 4.06
C HIS A 273 0.84 -5.94 4.54
N GLY A 274 -0.34 -5.32 4.48
CA GLY A 274 -0.54 -3.97 4.99
C GLY A 274 -0.21 -3.81 6.48
N ALA A 275 -0.51 -4.81 7.33
CA ALA A 275 -0.23 -4.74 8.78
C ALA A 275 1.26 -4.83 9.06
N ILE A 276 1.99 -5.57 8.23
CA ILE A 276 3.44 -5.66 8.29
C ILE A 276 4.05 -4.31 7.89
N ILE A 277 3.65 -3.77 6.74
CA ILE A 277 4.16 -2.50 6.22
C ILE A 277 3.86 -1.33 7.15
N ALA A 278 2.64 -1.21 7.67
CA ALA A 278 2.29 -0.12 8.59
C ALA A 278 3.17 -0.13 9.84
N ARG A 279 3.50 -1.33 10.35
CA ARG A 279 4.42 -1.52 11.47
C ARG A 279 5.86 -1.14 11.12
N GLU A 280 6.34 -1.52 9.94
CA GLU A 280 7.67 -1.12 9.45
C GLU A 280 7.84 0.39 9.38
N TYR A 281 6.79 1.12 8.97
CA TYR A 281 6.79 2.58 8.90
C TYR A 281 6.37 3.27 10.21
N GLY A 282 5.99 2.52 11.25
CA GLY A 282 5.52 3.08 12.52
C GLY A 282 4.21 3.87 12.40
N ILE A 283 3.34 3.48 11.47
CA ILE A 283 2.08 4.16 11.16
C ILE A 283 0.93 3.53 11.97
N PRO A 284 0.14 4.34 12.70
CA PRO A 284 -1.08 3.89 13.38
C PRO A 284 -2.03 3.19 12.41
N ARG A 285 -2.51 2.01 12.79
CA ARG A 285 -3.35 1.21 11.91
C ARG A 285 -4.43 0.44 12.64
N VAL A 286 -5.64 0.51 12.09
CA VAL A 286 -6.80 -0.31 12.48
C VAL A 286 -7.28 -1.10 11.26
N THR A 287 -7.53 -2.38 11.44
CA THR A 287 -7.87 -3.33 10.36
C THR A 287 -9.11 -4.13 10.74
N GLY A 288 -9.72 -4.86 9.81
CA GLY A 288 -10.86 -5.71 10.14
C GLY A 288 -12.11 -4.93 10.54
N ILE A 289 -12.31 -3.73 9.99
CA ILE A 289 -13.53 -2.93 10.17
C ILE A 289 -14.50 -3.30 9.04
N PRO A 290 -15.59 -4.05 9.31
CA PRO A 290 -16.61 -4.29 8.30
C PRO A 290 -17.11 -2.97 7.72
N ASP A 291 -17.28 -2.91 6.40
CA ASP A 291 -17.80 -1.74 5.69
C ASP A 291 -17.00 -0.43 5.89
N ALA A 292 -15.70 -0.52 6.23
CA ALA A 292 -14.83 0.65 6.42
C ALA A 292 -14.97 1.73 5.33
N THR A 293 -14.98 1.30 4.06
CA THR A 293 -15.08 2.17 2.88
C THR A 293 -16.49 2.73 2.63
N ALA A 294 -17.52 2.19 3.29
CA ALA A 294 -18.89 2.71 3.24
C ALA A 294 -19.22 3.61 4.45
N LEU A 295 -18.59 3.36 5.60
CA LEU A 295 -18.78 4.12 6.84
C LEU A 295 -18.01 5.44 6.86
N ILE A 296 -16.83 5.47 6.23
CA ILE A 296 -15.94 6.63 6.16
C ILE A 296 -15.97 7.18 4.74
N GLN A 297 -16.08 8.50 4.59
CA GLN A 297 -16.05 9.16 3.29
C GLN A 297 -14.75 9.93 3.08
N SER A 298 -14.29 10.03 1.83
CA SER A 298 -13.15 10.89 1.50
C SER A 298 -13.46 12.33 1.90
N GLY A 299 -12.59 12.95 2.70
CA GLY A 299 -12.79 14.29 3.25
C GLY A 299 -13.23 14.31 4.71
N ASP A 300 -13.68 13.20 5.29
CA ASP A 300 -14.01 13.11 6.72
C ASP A 300 -12.76 13.35 7.59
N GLU A 301 -12.87 14.06 8.71
CA GLU A 301 -11.80 14.11 9.71
C GLU A 301 -11.80 12.82 10.51
N VAL A 302 -10.65 12.14 10.57
CA VAL A 302 -10.55 10.81 11.20
C VAL A 302 -9.36 10.76 12.15
N MET A 303 -9.63 10.30 13.38
CA MET A 303 -8.61 9.88 14.33
C MET A 303 -8.51 8.36 14.33
N VAL A 304 -7.28 7.85 14.22
CA VAL A 304 -6.95 6.42 14.25
C VAL A 304 -6.15 6.12 15.51
N ASP A 305 -6.70 5.29 16.39
CA ASP A 305 -6.01 4.71 17.54
C ASP A 305 -5.66 3.26 17.23
N GLY A 306 -4.40 3.06 16.84
CA GLY A 306 -3.84 1.76 16.51
C GLY A 306 -3.45 0.90 17.72
N TYR A 307 -3.49 1.44 18.95
CA TYR A 307 -3.33 0.65 20.18
C TYR A 307 -4.63 -0.07 20.55
N LEU A 308 -5.75 0.66 20.51
CA LEU A 308 -7.04 0.15 20.93
C LEU A 308 -7.88 -0.42 19.78
N GLY A 309 -7.48 -0.17 18.53
CA GLY A 309 -8.26 -0.59 17.37
C GLY A 309 -9.50 0.30 17.16
N ILE A 310 -9.39 1.60 17.47
CA ILE A 310 -10.52 2.54 17.44
C ILE A 310 -10.32 3.55 16.33
N VAL A 311 -11.37 3.83 15.57
CA VAL A 311 -11.41 4.90 14.58
C VAL A 311 -12.53 5.87 14.96
N ILE A 312 -12.23 7.15 15.08
CA ILE A 312 -13.21 8.20 15.37
C ILE A 312 -13.39 9.05 14.13
N VAL A 313 -14.64 9.27 13.72
CA VAL A 313 -15.04 10.07 12.56
C VAL A 313 -15.71 11.37 13.05
N GLY A 314 -15.19 12.51 12.61
CA GLY A 314 -15.63 13.88 12.95
C GLY A 314 -17.03 14.24 12.45
#